data_AF-A0A7J6FGN9-F1
#
_entry.id   AF-A0A7J6FGN9-F1
#
_cell.length_a   1.000
_cell.length_b   1.000
_cell.length_c   1.000
_cell.angle_alpha   90.00
_cell.angle_beta   90.00
_cell.angle_gamma   90.00
#
_symmetry.space_group_name_H-M   'P 1'
#
loop_
_entity.id
_entity.type
_entity.pdbx_description
1 polymer ?
#
loop_
_entity_poly.entity_id
_entity_poly.type
_entity_poly.pdbx_seq_one_letter_code
_entity_poly.pdbx_strand_id
1 'polypeptide(L)'
;MPKKPAEKSQSESIPEEEALKSTMQSVQESILESVTETVTNSVKRIINDSVSEMSRQLHEQLQQQLQLILEAQEQSRKVQERPRNDHEQSRSVQEHMGEVFRRSDTRDASEEKSPGASRIFNSGRNPITVDAPMERNYYNPHHRNDQRLRKLKMPTFEGENPDGWIMQAERFFACCHYSKEEKVEAAFISFSGDALLWYQFENKKRAILSWEEMKRLVLRHFRDTRAGSLYDQFVAVRQEGTVIEFKRQFIRLLAPLENVSPEIQLSTFINGLRPTVRAKLRVQRPRNIDEAMEIAQDIEEELNATTHYRPKVSELIIGRELSIKRSLLERTTLSKGCVLGRD
;
A
#
# COMPACT_ATOMS: atom_id res chain seq x y z
N MET A 1 -29.47 -55.43 75.57
CA MET A 1 -30.06 -54.15 75.12
C MET A 1 -29.14 -53.01 75.53
N PRO A 2 -28.96 -51.96 74.70
CA PRO A 2 -27.68 -51.24 74.56
C PRO A 2 -27.65 -49.87 75.27
N LYS A 3 -26.46 -49.38 75.66
CA LYS A 3 -26.14 -47.93 75.67
C LYS A 3 -24.65 -47.69 75.34
N LYS A 4 -24.43 -46.80 74.36
CA LYS A 4 -23.17 -46.33 73.75
C LYS A 4 -22.15 -45.74 74.75
N PRO A 5 -20.84 -45.73 74.43
CA PRO A 5 -19.92 -44.71 74.90
C PRO A 5 -19.99 -43.45 74.02
N ALA A 6 -19.88 -42.29 74.66
CA ALA A 6 -19.92 -40.96 74.06
C ALA A 6 -18.54 -40.55 73.52
N GLU A 7 -18.52 -39.99 72.31
CA GLU A 7 -17.43 -39.19 71.78
C GLU A 7 -17.37 -37.81 72.47
N LYS A 8 -16.16 -37.38 72.77
CA LYS A 8 -15.61 -35.99 72.78
C LYS A 8 -14.16 -36.14 73.26
N SER A 9 -13.13 -35.65 72.58
CA SER A 9 -12.88 -34.23 72.35
C SER A 9 -11.81 -34.02 71.26
N GLN A 10 -12.12 -33.21 70.25
CA GLN A 10 -11.15 -32.47 69.45
C GLN A 10 -11.73 -31.06 69.27
N SER A 11 -11.14 -30.04 69.88
CA SER A 11 -11.34 -28.62 69.51
C SER A 11 -10.46 -27.70 70.36
N GLU A 12 -9.20 -27.45 69.98
CA GLU A 12 -8.44 -26.30 70.53
C GLU A 12 -7.20 -25.86 69.71
N SER A 13 -7.22 -25.88 68.37
CA SER A 13 -6.04 -25.50 67.56
C SER A 13 -6.33 -24.78 66.22
N ILE A 14 -7.38 -23.95 66.16
CA ILE A 14 -7.83 -23.26 64.93
C ILE A 14 -7.42 -21.77 64.81
N PRO A 15 -7.30 -20.96 65.90
CA PRO A 15 -7.07 -19.51 65.77
C PRO A 15 -5.68 -19.09 65.26
N GLU A 16 -4.62 -19.81 65.62
CA GLU A 16 -3.25 -19.41 65.28
C GLU A 16 -2.93 -19.63 63.80
N GLU A 17 -3.48 -20.69 63.19
CA GLU A 17 -3.25 -21.01 61.78
C GLU A 17 -3.91 -19.97 60.84
N GLU A 18 -5.10 -19.46 61.20
CA GLU A 18 -5.76 -18.39 60.46
C GLU A 18 -5.02 -17.05 60.58
N ALA A 19 -4.48 -16.73 61.76
CA ALA A 19 -3.67 -15.53 61.96
C ALA A 19 -2.37 -15.55 61.14
N LEU A 20 -1.71 -16.71 61.05
CA LEU A 20 -0.53 -16.92 60.21
C LEU A 20 -0.85 -16.78 58.72
N LYS A 21 -1.99 -17.33 58.26
CA LYS A 21 -2.43 -17.18 56.86
C LYS A 21 -2.75 -15.72 56.52
N SER A 22 -3.44 -15.02 57.41
CA SER A 22 -3.76 -13.59 57.23
C SER A 22 -2.49 -12.73 57.19
N THR A 23 -1.53 -13.00 58.06
CA THR A 23 -0.23 -12.28 58.07
C THR A 23 0.56 -12.56 56.80
N MET A 24 0.61 -13.83 56.36
CA MET A 24 1.29 -14.21 55.11
C MET A 24 0.64 -13.55 53.89
N GLN A 25 -0.69 -13.48 53.84
CA GLN A 25 -1.41 -12.81 52.77
C GLN A 25 -1.14 -11.30 52.75
N SER A 26 -1.13 -10.64 53.91
CA SER A 26 -0.80 -9.21 54.02
C SER A 26 0.64 -8.91 53.55
N VAL A 27 1.60 -9.78 53.90
CA VAL A 27 2.99 -9.66 53.42
C VAL A 27 3.06 -9.86 51.90
N GLN A 28 2.32 -10.80 51.34
CA GLN A 28 2.26 -11.02 49.88
C GLN A 28 1.68 -9.81 49.15
N GLU A 29 0.59 -9.21 49.66
CA GLU A 29 -0.03 -8.02 49.08
C GLU A 29 0.92 -6.81 49.14
N SER A 30 1.60 -6.60 50.26
CA SER A 30 2.59 -5.52 50.42
C SER A 30 3.79 -5.67 49.49
N ILE A 31 4.30 -6.90 49.31
CA ILE A 31 5.39 -7.18 48.35
C ILE A 31 4.92 -6.93 46.93
N LEU A 32 3.70 -7.38 46.58
CA LEU A 32 3.14 -7.18 45.24
C LEU A 32 2.96 -5.69 44.94
N GLU A 33 2.47 -4.90 45.89
CA GLU A 33 2.30 -3.45 45.73
C GLU A 33 3.65 -2.74 45.57
N SER A 34 4.64 -3.08 46.39
CA SER A 34 5.99 -2.50 46.30
C SER A 34 6.68 -2.84 44.96
N VAL A 35 6.56 -4.09 44.50
CA VAL A 35 7.13 -4.53 43.21
C VAL A 35 6.41 -3.85 42.05
N THR A 36 5.08 -3.79 42.07
CA THR A 36 4.31 -3.14 40.99
C THR A 36 4.59 -1.65 40.92
N GLU A 37 4.72 -0.96 42.04
CA GLU A 37 5.09 0.45 42.09
C GLU A 37 6.50 0.68 41.53
N THR A 38 7.47 -0.16 41.93
CA THR A 38 8.86 -0.08 41.44
C THR A 38 8.95 -0.30 39.93
N VAL A 39 8.25 -1.32 39.41
CA VAL A 39 8.20 -1.61 37.97
C VAL A 39 7.51 -0.46 37.23
N THR A 40 6.38 0.02 37.73
CA THR A 40 5.62 1.11 37.11
C THR A 40 6.45 2.40 37.02
N ASN A 41 7.15 2.75 38.10
CA ASN A 41 8.00 3.94 38.13
C ASN A 41 9.21 3.80 37.19
N SER A 42 9.78 2.59 37.09
CA SER A 42 10.87 2.31 36.15
C SER A 42 10.41 2.43 34.70
N VAL A 43 9.25 1.87 34.36
CA VAL A 43 8.66 1.98 33.02
C VAL A 43 8.32 3.43 32.67
N LYS A 44 7.73 4.19 33.59
CA LYS A 44 7.44 5.62 33.40
C LYS A 44 8.71 6.42 33.09
N ARG A 45 9.82 6.15 33.79
CA ARG A 45 11.11 6.82 33.52
C ARG A 45 11.64 6.48 32.14
N ILE A 46 11.68 5.19 31.77
CA ILE A 46 12.18 4.76 30.46
C ILE A 46 11.37 5.40 29.33
N ILE A 47 10.03 5.42 29.46
CA ILE A 47 9.16 6.05 28.47
C ILE A 47 9.43 7.56 28.39
N ASN A 48 9.50 8.26 29.52
CA ASN A 48 9.74 9.71 29.55
C ASN A 48 11.11 10.08 28.96
N ASP A 49 12.15 9.30 29.26
CA ASP A 49 13.50 9.50 28.72
C ASP A 49 13.50 9.30 27.20
N SER A 50 12.85 8.21 26.73
CA SER A 50 12.72 7.91 25.29
C SER A 50 11.94 8.99 24.55
N VAL A 51 10.83 9.48 25.13
CA VAL A 51 10.02 10.56 24.54
C VAL A 51 10.79 11.87 24.49
N SER A 52 11.57 12.18 25.53
CA SER A 52 12.39 13.39 25.58
C SER A 52 13.51 13.34 24.54
N GLU A 53 14.14 12.18 24.36
CA GLU A 53 15.18 11.96 23.36
C GLU A 53 14.64 12.07 21.93
N MET A 54 13.51 11.42 21.63
CA MET A 54 12.84 11.55 20.33
C MET A 54 12.43 13.01 20.05
N SER A 55 11.92 13.72 21.06
CA SER A 55 11.53 15.14 20.92
C SER A 55 12.74 16.01 20.59
N ARG A 56 13.88 15.75 21.22
CA ARG A 56 15.14 16.45 20.93
C ARG A 56 15.63 16.14 19.52
N GLN A 57 15.62 14.88 19.10
CA GLN A 57 16.02 14.48 17.74
C GLN A 57 15.14 15.15 16.67
N LEU A 58 13.83 15.17 16.87
CA LEU A 58 12.90 15.83 15.95
C LEU A 58 13.15 17.34 15.88
N HIS A 59 13.44 17.98 17.02
CA HIS A 59 13.77 19.40 17.04
C HIS A 59 15.08 19.70 16.29
N GLU A 60 16.12 18.89 16.50
CA GLU A 60 17.40 19.03 15.79
C GLU A 60 17.22 18.80 14.28
N GLN A 61 16.43 17.82 13.85
CA GLN A 61 16.11 17.61 12.43
C GLN A 61 15.36 18.80 11.83
N LEU A 62 14.38 19.35 12.55
CA LEU A 62 13.64 20.53 12.08
C LEU A 62 14.56 21.75 11.93
N GLN A 63 15.49 21.95 12.87
CA GLN A 63 16.49 23.03 12.78
C GLN A 63 17.40 22.85 11.56
N GLN A 64 17.88 21.64 11.30
CA GLN A 64 18.71 21.35 10.11
C GLN A 64 17.94 21.62 8.80
N GLN A 65 16.66 21.23 8.73
CA GLN A 65 15.81 21.50 7.56
C GLN A 65 15.61 23.00 7.33
N LEU A 66 15.32 23.76 8.40
CA LEU A 66 15.16 25.22 8.31
C LEU A 66 16.45 25.90 7.84
N GLN A 67 17.60 25.46 8.33
CA GLN A 67 18.89 26.02 7.91
C GLN A 67 19.15 25.79 6.42
N LEU A 68 18.91 24.58 5.90
CA LEU A 68 19.05 24.28 4.48
C LEU A 68 18.12 25.15 3.61
N ILE A 69 16.89 25.39 4.06
CA ILE A 69 15.95 26.25 3.34
C ILE A 69 16.45 27.69 3.28
N LEU A 70 16.94 28.24 4.39
CA LEU A 70 17.48 29.60 4.44
C LEU A 70 18.73 29.74 3.55
N GLU A 71 19.61 28.75 3.55
CA GLU A 71 20.78 28.72 2.66
C GLU A 71 20.39 28.67 1.17
N ALA A 72 19.39 27.86 0.81
CA ALA A 72 18.87 27.78 -0.56
C ALA A 72 18.22 29.09 -1.03
N GLN A 73 17.53 29.80 -0.13
CA GLN A 73 16.96 31.12 -0.42
C GLN A 73 18.06 32.18 -0.65
N GLU A 74 19.12 32.16 0.18
CA GLU A 74 20.26 33.07 0.03
C GLU A 74 21.04 32.83 -1.27
N GLN A 75 21.21 31.57 -1.68
CA GLN A 75 21.82 31.23 -2.96
C GLN A 75 20.99 31.73 -4.14
N SER A 76 19.67 31.59 -4.05
CA SER A 76 18.73 32.07 -5.09
C SER A 76 18.73 33.60 -5.18
N ARG A 77 18.82 34.30 -4.04
CA ARG A 77 18.97 35.76 -3.99
C ARG A 77 20.27 36.24 -4.66
N LYS A 78 21.39 35.56 -4.40
CA LYS A 78 22.70 35.87 -5.03
C LYS A 78 22.73 35.64 -6.54
N VAL A 79 21.92 34.70 -7.06
CA VAL A 79 21.77 34.49 -8.51
C VAL A 79 20.99 35.63 -9.16
N GLN A 80 20.02 36.22 -8.45
CA GLN A 80 19.17 37.30 -8.94
C GLN A 80 19.85 38.69 -8.88
N GLU A 81 20.82 38.89 -7.98
CA GLU A 81 21.59 40.14 -7.82
C GLU A 81 22.85 40.24 -8.72
N ARG A 82 23.16 39.24 -9.58
CA ARG A 82 24.27 39.38 -10.56
C ARG A 82 23.95 40.51 -11.56
N PRO A 83 24.83 41.50 -11.76
CA PRO A 83 24.52 42.67 -12.58
C PRO A 83 24.30 42.28 -14.05
N ARG A 84 23.15 42.73 -14.60
CA ARG A 84 22.79 42.69 -16.04
C ARG A 84 23.76 43.55 -16.87
N ASN A 85 24.99 43.09 -17.06
CA ASN A 85 25.92 43.76 -17.99
C ASN A 85 25.73 43.35 -19.46
N ASP A 86 24.81 42.44 -19.77
CA ASP A 86 24.60 41.93 -21.14
C ASP A 86 23.46 42.66 -21.91
N HIS A 87 22.85 43.70 -21.34
CA HIS A 87 21.69 44.38 -21.97
C HIS A 87 21.97 45.73 -22.63
N GLU A 88 23.19 46.26 -22.54
CA GLU A 88 23.55 47.50 -23.26
C GLU A 88 23.93 47.26 -24.73
N GLN A 89 24.50 46.09 -25.07
CA GLN A 89 24.88 45.82 -26.47
C GLN A 89 23.67 45.51 -27.37
N SER A 90 22.59 44.93 -26.84
CA SER A 90 21.41 44.58 -27.65
C SER A 90 20.49 45.78 -27.95
N ARG A 91 20.49 46.84 -27.12
CA ARG A 91 19.68 48.05 -27.39
C ARG A 91 20.24 48.88 -28.54
N SER A 92 21.58 48.97 -28.66
CA SER A 92 22.24 49.71 -29.74
C SER A 92 21.95 49.14 -31.14
N VAL A 93 21.81 47.81 -31.26
CA VAL A 93 21.51 47.15 -32.55
C VAL A 93 20.05 47.35 -32.97
N GLN A 94 19.13 47.45 -32.00
CA GLN A 94 17.71 47.60 -32.26
C GLN A 94 17.30 49.05 -32.61
N GLU A 95 18.03 50.05 -32.09
CA GLU A 95 17.85 51.45 -32.48
C GLU A 95 18.32 51.73 -33.92
N HIS A 96 19.43 51.11 -34.37
CA HIS A 96 19.94 51.32 -35.73
C HIS A 96 19.02 50.75 -36.82
N MET A 97 18.27 49.69 -36.52
CA MET A 97 17.37 49.03 -37.49
C MET A 97 15.99 49.72 -37.60
N GLY A 98 15.60 50.52 -36.61
CA GLY A 98 14.37 51.33 -36.65
C GLY A 98 14.49 52.64 -37.43
N GLU A 99 15.70 53.15 -37.61
CA GLU A 99 15.95 54.43 -38.28
C GLU A 99 16.07 54.30 -39.82
N VAL A 100 16.40 53.10 -40.31
CA VAL A 100 16.44 52.77 -41.74
C VAL A 100 15.03 52.63 -42.35
N PHE A 101 14.04 52.22 -41.56
CA PHE A 101 12.67 51.99 -42.05
C PHE A 101 11.82 53.27 -42.15
N ARG A 102 12.22 54.37 -41.50
CA ARG A 102 11.48 55.65 -41.53
C ARG A 102 11.82 56.58 -42.71
N ARG A 103 12.75 56.19 -43.60
CA ARG A 103 13.20 57.02 -44.74
C ARG A 103 12.52 56.73 -46.08
N SER A 104 11.62 55.73 -46.16
CA SER A 104 11.10 55.28 -47.46
C SER A 104 9.69 55.77 -47.85
N ASP A 105 8.93 56.40 -46.95
CA ASP A 105 7.55 56.85 -47.25
C ASP A 105 7.44 58.38 -47.31
N THR A 106 8.05 59.00 -48.32
CA THR A 106 7.55 60.27 -48.87
C THR A 106 7.88 60.33 -50.36
N ARG A 107 6.89 60.10 -51.24
CA ARG A 107 6.61 60.93 -52.43
C ARG A 107 5.47 60.39 -53.31
N ASP A 108 4.51 61.31 -53.47
CA ASP A 108 3.61 61.59 -54.59
C ASP A 108 2.44 60.67 -54.97
N ALA A 109 1.27 61.28 -54.84
CA ALA A 109 -0.01 60.94 -55.45
C ALA A 109 -0.21 61.74 -56.74
N SER A 110 -0.77 61.11 -57.78
CA SER A 110 -1.53 61.59 -58.96
C SER A 110 -1.54 60.39 -59.94
N GLU A 111 -2.55 59.95 -60.70
CA GLU A 111 -3.79 60.54 -61.24
C GLU A 111 -4.63 59.38 -61.87
N GLU A 112 -5.95 59.58 -61.92
CA GLU A 112 -7.02 59.00 -62.76
C GLU A 112 -6.78 57.81 -63.73
N LYS A 113 -7.66 56.78 -63.72
CA LYS A 113 -8.89 56.65 -64.59
C LYS A 113 -9.52 55.24 -64.55
N SER A 114 -10.85 55.22 -64.45
CA SER A 114 -11.79 54.11 -64.74
C SER A 114 -11.74 53.73 -66.26
N PRO A 115 -12.43 52.66 -66.80
CA PRO A 115 -13.51 51.87 -66.19
C PRO A 115 -13.59 50.35 -66.50
N GLY A 116 -14.33 49.65 -65.65
CA GLY A 116 -15.39 48.69 -66.02
C GLY A 116 -15.04 47.36 -66.70
N ALA A 117 -15.30 46.24 -66.02
CA ALA A 117 -16.20 45.18 -66.51
C ALA A 117 -16.38 44.09 -65.45
N SER A 118 -17.63 43.65 -65.33
CA SER A 118 -18.13 42.61 -64.43
C SER A 118 -17.53 41.23 -64.68
N ARG A 119 -17.42 40.47 -63.57
CA ARG A 119 -17.72 39.04 -63.37
C ARG A 119 -17.52 38.09 -64.57
N ILE A 120 -16.78 37.01 -64.35
CA ILE A 120 -17.30 35.64 -64.39
C ILE A 120 -16.29 34.70 -63.74
N PHE A 121 -16.80 33.87 -62.84
CA PHE A 121 -16.17 32.73 -62.20
C PHE A 121 -16.09 31.58 -63.20
N ASN A 122 -14.92 30.94 -63.35
CA ASN A 122 -14.91 29.48 -63.36
C ASN A 122 -13.53 28.89 -63.10
N SER A 123 -13.57 27.89 -62.22
CA SER A 123 -12.51 26.95 -61.88
C SER A 123 -11.90 26.22 -63.07
N GLY A 124 -10.64 25.84 -62.89
CA GLY A 124 -10.17 24.50 -63.29
C GLY A 124 -9.02 24.48 -64.28
N ARG A 125 -7.80 24.27 -63.76
CA ARG A 125 -6.85 23.21 -64.14
C ARG A 125 -5.46 23.55 -63.59
N ASN A 126 -4.93 22.64 -62.77
CA ASN A 126 -3.50 22.56 -62.54
C ASN A 126 -2.78 22.11 -63.82
N PRO A 127 -1.54 22.55 -64.04
CA PRO A 127 -0.50 21.57 -64.31
C PRO A 127 0.74 21.75 -63.42
N ILE A 128 1.28 20.59 -63.10
CA ILE A 128 2.51 20.27 -62.37
C ILE A 128 3.74 20.90 -63.05
N THR A 129 4.71 21.40 -62.27
CA THR A 129 6.15 21.06 -62.39
C THR A 129 6.97 21.65 -61.23
N VAL A 130 7.51 20.72 -60.43
CA VAL A 130 8.82 20.66 -59.75
C VAL A 130 9.54 21.95 -59.36
N ASP A 131 9.64 22.20 -58.05
CA ASP A 131 10.92 22.15 -57.29
C ASP A 131 10.68 22.68 -55.86
N ALA A 132 10.53 21.76 -54.91
CA ALA A 132 10.40 22.09 -53.48
C ALA A 132 11.72 21.75 -52.75
N PRO A 133 12.41 22.72 -52.14
CA PRO A 133 13.49 22.43 -51.23
C PRO A 133 12.93 22.04 -49.86
N MET A 134 13.18 20.77 -49.50
CA MET A 134 13.26 20.21 -48.14
C MET A 134 12.78 21.14 -47.01
N GLU A 135 11.49 21.12 -46.71
CA GLU A 135 10.98 21.71 -45.46
C GLU A 135 11.53 20.88 -44.29
N ARG A 136 12.48 21.51 -43.58
CA ARG A 136 12.96 21.10 -42.27
C ARG A 136 11.75 21.00 -41.34
N ASN A 137 11.33 19.76 -41.12
CA ASN A 137 10.25 19.40 -40.22
C ASN A 137 10.63 19.83 -38.79
N TYR A 138 10.19 21.02 -38.39
CA TYR A 138 10.24 21.46 -36.99
C TYR A 138 9.22 20.62 -36.23
N TYR A 139 9.67 19.47 -35.72
CA TYR A 139 8.93 18.66 -34.76
C TYR A 139 8.56 19.54 -33.56
N ASN A 140 7.35 20.07 -33.57
CA ASN A 140 6.77 20.79 -32.44
C ASN A 140 6.45 19.76 -31.33
N PRO A 141 7.18 19.72 -30.21
CA PRO A 141 7.00 18.71 -29.15
C PRO A 141 5.64 18.82 -28.45
N HIS A 142 4.97 19.97 -28.56
CA HIS A 142 3.70 20.24 -27.89
C HIS A 142 2.54 19.39 -28.41
N HIS A 143 2.52 19.02 -29.70
CA HIS A 143 1.44 18.19 -30.26
C HIS A 143 1.47 16.73 -29.78
N ARG A 144 2.64 16.20 -29.42
CA ARG A 144 2.77 14.83 -28.89
C ARG A 144 2.24 14.71 -27.46
N ASN A 145 2.44 15.74 -26.63
CA ASN A 145 1.94 15.72 -25.26
C ASN A 145 0.42 15.85 -25.22
N ASP A 146 -0.16 16.71 -26.05
CA ASP A 146 -1.63 16.86 -26.16
C ASP A 146 -2.30 15.54 -26.62
N GLN A 147 -1.71 14.82 -27.59
CA GLN A 147 -2.20 13.49 -27.99
C GLN A 147 -2.05 12.40 -26.92
N ARG A 148 -1.06 12.49 -26.02
CA ARG A 148 -0.87 11.55 -24.91
C ARG A 148 -1.87 11.79 -23.79
N LEU A 149 -2.16 13.06 -23.48
CA LEU A 149 -3.16 13.45 -22.49
C LEU A 149 -4.58 13.06 -22.93
N ARG A 150 -4.91 13.19 -24.21
CA ARG A 150 -6.21 12.75 -24.78
C ARG A 150 -6.47 11.25 -24.66
N LYS A 151 -5.44 10.43 -24.43
CA LYS A 151 -5.57 8.96 -24.26
C LYS A 151 -5.63 8.53 -22.79
N LEU A 152 -5.28 9.40 -21.86
CA LEU A 152 -5.36 9.10 -20.43
C LEU A 152 -6.83 9.14 -20.02
N LYS A 153 -7.34 7.99 -19.59
CA LYS A 153 -8.66 7.89 -18.95
C LYS A 153 -8.47 7.92 -17.44
N MET A 154 -9.36 8.63 -16.75
CA MET A 154 -9.38 8.63 -15.30
C MET A 154 -9.73 7.22 -14.78
N PRO A 155 -9.04 6.70 -13.76
CA PRO A 155 -9.37 5.40 -13.19
C PRO A 155 -10.73 5.41 -12.51
N THR A 156 -11.56 4.42 -12.83
CA THR A 156 -12.84 4.19 -12.17
C THR A 156 -12.64 3.64 -10.76
N PHE A 157 -13.45 4.07 -9.80
CA PHE A 157 -13.45 3.57 -8.43
C PHE A 157 -14.80 2.99 -8.03
N GLU A 158 -14.78 1.72 -7.63
CA GLU A 158 -15.96 0.96 -7.19
C GLU A 158 -16.02 0.76 -5.67
N GLY A 159 -14.96 1.14 -4.95
CA GLY A 159 -14.84 0.97 -3.50
C GLY A 159 -13.62 0.14 -3.05
N GLU A 160 -12.96 -0.56 -3.98
CA GLU A 160 -11.78 -1.37 -3.66
C GLU A 160 -10.48 -0.56 -3.68
N ASN A 161 -9.59 -0.85 -2.72
CA ASN A 161 -8.26 -0.25 -2.63
C ASN A 161 -8.27 1.30 -2.74
N PRO A 162 -8.92 2.01 -1.80
CA PRO A 162 -9.05 3.47 -1.87
C PRO A 162 -7.71 4.19 -1.92
N ASP A 163 -6.68 3.65 -1.26
CA ASP A 163 -5.31 4.15 -1.29
C ASP A 163 -4.70 4.14 -2.69
N GLY A 164 -4.78 3.00 -3.38
CA GLY A 164 -4.27 2.86 -4.74
C GLY A 164 -5.02 3.75 -5.74
N TRP A 165 -6.34 3.87 -5.60
CA TRP A 165 -7.13 4.75 -6.45
C TRP A 165 -6.77 6.23 -6.25
N ILE A 166 -6.64 6.69 -5.00
CA ILE A 166 -6.24 8.08 -4.71
C ILE A 166 -4.88 8.38 -5.36
N MET A 167 -3.89 7.50 -5.19
CA MET A 167 -2.57 7.68 -5.80
C MET A 167 -2.65 7.78 -7.34
N GLN A 168 -3.47 6.94 -7.98
CA GLN A 168 -3.65 6.96 -9.43
C GLN A 168 -4.38 8.22 -9.90
N ALA A 169 -5.40 8.67 -9.15
CA ALA A 169 -6.12 9.91 -9.40
C ALA A 169 -5.19 11.13 -9.28
N GLU A 170 -4.35 11.19 -8.24
CA GLU A 170 -3.37 12.28 -8.07
C GLU A 170 -2.36 12.35 -9.21
N ARG A 171 -1.84 11.20 -9.66
CA ARG A 171 -1.01 11.12 -10.86
C ARG A 171 -1.77 11.60 -12.10
N PHE A 172 -3.02 11.18 -12.27
CA PHE A 172 -3.84 11.60 -13.41
C PHE A 172 -4.03 13.13 -13.41
N PHE A 173 -4.39 13.71 -12.27
CA PHE A 173 -4.55 15.15 -12.11
C PHE A 173 -3.26 15.93 -12.36
N ALA A 174 -2.12 15.40 -11.91
CA ALA A 174 -0.81 16.01 -12.15
C ALA A 174 -0.45 16.00 -13.64
N CYS A 175 -0.67 14.88 -14.34
CA CYS A 175 -0.40 14.75 -15.77
C CYS A 175 -1.30 15.65 -16.61
N CYS A 176 -2.59 15.75 -16.26
CA CYS A 176 -3.59 16.49 -17.03
C CYS A 176 -3.76 17.94 -16.56
N HIS A 177 -2.93 18.41 -15.62
CA HIS A 177 -2.93 19.79 -15.08
C HIS A 177 -4.30 20.26 -14.53
N TYR A 178 -5.01 19.39 -13.81
CA TYR A 178 -6.31 19.74 -13.20
C TYR A 178 -6.16 20.81 -12.12
N SER A 179 -7.01 21.84 -12.18
CA SER A 179 -7.20 22.82 -11.10
C SER A 179 -7.81 22.17 -9.85
N LYS A 180 -7.82 22.88 -8.72
CA LYS A 180 -8.34 22.32 -7.45
C LYS A 180 -9.84 22.02 -7.54
N GLU A 181 -10.55 22.84 -8.29
CA GLU A 181 -12.00 22.80 -8.49
C GLU A 181 -12.37 21.63 -9.42
N GLU A 182 -11.61 21.40 -10.49
CA GLU A 182 -11.88 20.34 -11.45
C GLU A 182 -11.62 18.92 -10.89
N LYS A 183 -10.75 18.78 -9.88
CA LYS A 183 -10.40 17.47 -9.29
C LYS A 183 -11.61 16.77 -8.67
N VAL A 184 -12.46 17.52 -7.98
CA VAL A 184 -13.64 16.97 -7.29
C VAL A 184 -14.67 16.48 -8.32
N GLU A 185 -14.91 17.28 -9.36
CA GLU A 185 -15.82 16.91 -10.45
C GLU A 185 -15.33 15.69 -11.22
N ALA A 186 -14.03 15.64 -11.53
CA ALA A 186 -13.43 14.48 -12.17
C ALA A 186 -13.54 13.23 -11.30
N ALA A 187 -13.26 13.35 -10.00
CA ALA A 187 -13.41 12.26 -9.05
C ALA A 187 -14.84 11.73 -9.00
N PHE A 188 -15.83 12.62 -9.00
CA PHE A 188 -17.23 12.24 -9.08
C PHE A 188 -17.54 11.40 -10.33
N ILE A 189 -17.09 11.84 -11.51
CA ILE A 189 -17.29 11.13 -12.77
C ILE A 189 -16.62 9.74 -12.76
N SER A 190 -15.54 9.59 -12.00
CA SER A 190 -14.82 8.33 -11.88
C SER A 190 -15.44 7.33 -10.90
N PHE A 191 -16.39 7.74 -10.06
CA PHE A 191 -17.07 6.82 -9.15
C PHE A 191 -18.10 5.96 -9.90
N SER A 192 -18.08 4.66 -9.62
CA SER A 192 -19.08 3.70 -10.09
C SER A 192 -19.50 2.75 -8.95
N GLY A 193 -20.53 1.95 -9.18
CA GLY A 193 -21.02 0.97 -8.21
C GLY A 193 -21.34 1.59 -6.85
N ASP A 194 -20.86 0.94 -5.79
CA ASP A 194 -21.09 1.34 -4.39
C ASP A 194 -20.47 2.71 -4.06
N ALA A 195 -19.33 3.06 -4.67
CA ALA A 195 -18.70 4.36 -4.50
C ALA A 195 -19.57 5.51 -5.00
N LEU A 196 -20.29 5.33 -6.11
CA LEU A 196 -21.19 6.35 -6.63
C LEU A 196 -22.39 6.57 -5.71
N LEU A 197 -22.99 5.48 -5.20
CA LEU A 197 -24.11 5.55 -4.26
C LEU A 197 -23.70 6.25 -2.96
N TRP A 198 -22.53 5.91 -2.44
CA TRP A 198 -21.96 6.56 -1.28
C TRP A 198 -21.75 8.07 -1.50
N TYR A 199 -21.14 8.45 -2.62
CA TYR A 199 -20.87 9.85 -2.93
C TYR A 199 -22.17 10.67 -3.00
N GLN A 200 -23.20 10.15 -3.66
CA GLN A 200 -24.51 10.82 -3.73
C GLN A 200 -25.15 11.00 -2.35
N PHE A 201 -24.99 10.02 -1.46
CA PHE A 201 -25.48 10.12 -0.08
C PHE A 201 -24.71 11.15 0.75
N GLU A 202 -23.38 11.19 0.63
CA GLU A 202 -22.55 12.12 1.40
C GLU A 202 -22.73 13.57 0.88
N ASN A 203 -22.76 13.76 -0.44
CA ASN A 203 -22.91 15.07 -1.08
C ASN A 203 -24.28 15.72 -0.78
N LYS A 204 -25.33 14.93 -0.54
CA LYS A 204 -26.65 15.44 -0.08
C LYS A 204 -26.59 16.05 1.32
N LYS A 205 -25.70 15.57 2.19
CA LYS A 205 -25.55 16.09 3.56
C LYS A 205 -24.66 17.34 3.57
N ARG A 206 -23.55 17.26 2.84
CA ARG A 206 -22.57 18.34 2.74
C ARG A 206 -21.87 18.26 1.40
N ALA A 207 -21.87 19.37 0.67
CA ALA A 207 -21.09 19.48 -0.55
C ALA A 207 -19.60 19.28 -0.24
N ILE A 208 -18.96 18.39 -0.98
CA ILE A 208 -17.51 18.15 -0.86
C ILE A 208 -16.81 19.21 -1.71
N LEU A 209 -16.08 20.12 -1.08
CA LEU A 209 -15.56 21.32 -1.77
C LEU A 209 -14.08 21.21 -2.14
N SER A 210 -13.37 20.21 -1.63
CA SER A 210 -11.94 20.05 -1.86
C SER A 210 -11.52 18.61 -2.09
N TRP A 211 -10.48 18.44 -2.89
CA TRP A 211 -9.86 17.13 -3.11
C TRP A 211 -9.35 16.49 -1.81
N GLU A 212 -8.77 17.28 -0.90
CA GLU A 212 -8.31 16.78 0.41
C GLU A 212 -9.47 16.26 1.27
N GLU A 213 -10.62 16.92 1.19
CA GLU A 213 -11.83 16.43 1.84
C GLU A 213 -12.34 15.13 1.23
N MET A 214 -12.37 15.04 -0.10
CA MET A 214 -12.73 13.81 -0.82
C MET A 214 -11.86 12.64 -0.39
N LYS A 215 -10.52 12.80 -0.42
CA LYS A 215 -9.57 11.74 -0.01
C LYS A 215 -9.88 11.21 1.38
N ARG A 216 -10.04 12.12 2.35
CA ARG A 216 -10.33 11.74 3.74
C ARG A 216 -11.66 10.99 3.87
N LEU A 217 -12.69 11.41 3.15
CA LEU A 217 -14.01 10.79 3.16
C LEU A 217 -14.00 9.40 2.52
N VAL A 218 -13.33 9.26 1.37
CA VAL A 218 -13.14 7.98 0.67
C VAL A 218 -12.39 7.00 1.57
N LEU A 219 -11.27 7.42 2.15
CA LEU A 219 -10.52 6.59 3.09
C LEU A 219 -11.35 6.22 4.31
N ARG A 220 -12.12 7.17 4.88
CA ARG A 220 -12.96 6.87 6.05
C ARG A 220 -14.05 5.82 5.76
N HIS A 221 -14.60 5.82 4.54
CA HIS A 221 -15.71 4.93 4.20
C HIS A 221 -15.25 3.57 3.64
N PHE A 222 -14.25 3.58 2.77
CA PHE A 222 -13.81 2.39 2.02
C PHE A 222 -12.55 1.74 2.59
N ARG A 223 -11.77 2.43 3.44
CA ARG A 223 -10.66 1.79 4.13
C ARG A 223 -11.22 0.98 5.29
N ASP A 224 -10.85 -0.30 5.35
CA ASP A 224 -11.25 -1.16 6.46
C ASP A 224 -10.61 -0.67 7.77
N THR A 225 -11.42 -0.05 8.62
CA THR A 225 -11.02 0.49 9.92
C THR A 225 -10.93 -0.57 11.00
N ARG A 226 -11.55 -1.74 10.82
CA ARG A 226 -11.45 -2.85 11.78
C ARG A 226 -10.09 -3.52 11.75
N ALA A 227 -9.39 -3.39 10.63
CA ALA A 227 -8.11 -4.04 10.39
C ALA A 227 -6.90 -3.27 10.97
N GLY A 228 -7.09 -2.11 11.60
CA GLY A 228 -6.01 -1.28 12.15
C GLY A 228 -5.32 -0.43 11.08
N SER A 229 -4.16 0.16 11.42
CA SER A 229 -3.38 0.91 10.44
C SER A 229 -2.89 0.00 9.30
N LEU A 230 -2.54 0.56 8.14
CA LEU A 230 -2.01 -0.25 7.04
C LEU A 230 -0.75 -1.02 7.44
N TYR A 231 0.05 -0.47 8.36
CA TYR A 231 1.22 -1.15 8.94
C TYR A 231 0.82 -2.32 9.84
N ASP A 232 -0.22 -2.16 10.67
CA ASP A 232 -0.75 -3.25 11.49
C ASP A 232 -1.25 -4.40 10.62
N GLN A 233 -1.99 -4.07 9.56
CA GLN A 233 -2.47 -5.03 8.57
C GLN A 233 -1.32 -5.76 7.88
N PHE A 234 -0.28 -5.03 7.49
CA PHE A 234 0.91 -5.57 6.86
C PHE A 234 1.62 -6.58 7.77
N VAL A 235 1.88 -6.25 9.04
CA VAL A 235 2.55 -7.16 9.98
C VAL A 235 1.66 -8.36 10.34
N ALA A 236 0.35 -8.16 10.38
CA ALA A 236 -0.62 -9.20 10.69
C ALA A 236 -0.99 -10.09 9.49
N VAL A 237 -0.56 -9.79 8.26
CA VAL A 237 -0.97 -10.53 7.06
C VAL A 237 -0.63 -12.01 7.15
N ARG A 238 -1.60 -12.89 6.87
CA ARG A 238 -1.42 -14.35 6.87
C ARG A 238 -1.95 -14.95 5.57
N GLN A 239 -1.32 -16.04 5.15
CA GLN A 239 -1.78 -16.85 4.03
C GLN A 239 -2.99 -17.68 4.46
N GLU A 240 -4.16 -17.34 3.93
CA GLU A 240 -5.40 -18.11 4.10
C GLU A 240 -5.65 -19.08 2.92
N GLY A 241 -5.33 -18.63 1.70
CA GLY A 241 -5.50 -19.38 0.45
C GLY A 241 -4.18 -19.85 -0.17
N THR A 242 -4.08 -19.72 -1.48
CA THR A 242 -2.86 -20.04 -2.25
C THR A 242 -1.73 -19.05 -1.96
N VAL A 243 -0.48 -19.45 -2.20
CA VAL A 243 0.68 -18.55 -2.13
C VAL A 243 0.53 -17.40 -3.14
N ILE A 244 -0.08 -17.64 -4.30
CA ILE A 244 -0.32 -16.60 -5.31
C ILE A 244 -1.27 -15.52 -4.78
N GLU A 245 -2.39 -15.91 -4.16
CA GLU A 245 -3.33 -14.96 -3.55
C GLU A 245 -2.69 -14.21 -2.39
N PHE A 246 -1.94 -14.91 -1.54
CA PHE A 246 -1.20 -14.30 -0.44
C PHE A 246 -0.15 -13.30 -0.93
N LYS A 247 0.61 -13.62 -1.99
CA LYS A 247 1.57 -12.71 -2.62
C LYS A 247 0.89 -11.43 -3.10
N ARG A 248 -0.28 -11.54 -3.75
CA ARG A 248 -1.07 -10.38 -4.19
C ARG A 248 -1.52 -9.53 -3.01
N GLN A 249 -2.04 -10.14 -1.96
CA GLN A 249 -2.47 -9.43 -0.75
C GLN A 249 -1.30 -8.74 -0.04
N PHE A 250 -0.15 -9.43 0.06
CA PHE A 250 1.06 -8.92 0.66
C PHE A 250 1.55 -7.66 -0.07
N ILE A 251 1.66 -7.72 -1.40
CA ILE A 251 2.06 -6.56 -2.22
C ILE A 251 1.05 -5.43 -2.10
N ARG A 252 -0.25 -5.72 -2.06
CA ARG A 252 -1.31 -4.70 -1.88
C ARG A 252 -1.15 -3.92 -0.58
N LEU A 253 -0.72 -4.59 0.49
CA LEU A 253 -0.48 -3.94 1.79
C LEU A 253 0.88 -3.24 1.84
N LEU A 254 1.90 -3.80 1.20
CA LEU A 254 3.26 -3.26 1.21
C LEU A 254 3.42 -2.03 0.30
N ALA A 255 2.82 -2.04 -0.89
CA ALA A 255 3.06 -1.02 -1.92
C ALA A 255 2.74 0.43 -1.47
N PRO A 256 1.71 0.70 -0.67
CA PRO A 256 1.45 2.06 -0.17
C PRO A 256 2.29 2.43 1.06
N LEU A 257 3.05 1.52 1.66
CA LEU A 257 3.89 1.80 2.82
C LEU A 257 5.24 2.36 2.39
N GLU A 258 5.62 3.51 2.94
CA GLU A 258 6.92 4.12 2.70
C GLU A 258 7.99 3.57 3.66
N ASN A 259 9.22 3.41 3.16
CA ASN A 259 10.42 3.11 3.95
C ASN A 259 10.39 1.82 4.80
N VAL A 260 9.65 0.79 4.38
CA VAL A 260 9.72 -0.53 5.03
C VAL A 260 11.05 -1.22 4.70
N SER A 261 11.87 -1.51 5.72
CA SER A 261 13.16 -2.19 5.53
C SER A 261 12.99 -3.55 4.78
N PRO A 262 13.88 -3.90 3.82
CA PRO A 262 13.85 -5.19 3.14
C PRO A 262 13.84 -6.39 4.10
N GLU A 263 14.49 -6.27 5.26
CA GLU A 263 14.52 -7.31 6.30
C GLU A 263 13.13 -7.52 6.92
N ILE A 264 12.40 -6.42 7.17
CA ILE A 264 11.03 -6.47 7.69
C ILE A 264 10.09 -7.03 6.62
N GLN A 265 10.27 -6.66 5.36
CA GLN A 265 9.49 -7.23 4.25
C GLN A 265 9.67 -8.75 4.18
N LEU A 266 10.91 -9.21 4.15
CA LEU A 266 11.25 -10.63 4.09
C LEU A 266 10.74 -11.40 5.32
N SER A 267 10.99 -10.88 6.53
CA SER A 267 10.56 -11.51 7.77
C SER A 267 9.03 -11.61 7.85
N THR A 268 8.31 -10.52 7.53
CA THR A 268 6.84 -10.49 7.54
C THR A 268 6.27 -11.48 6.53
N PHE A 269 6.83 -11.54 5.31
CA PHE A 269 6.40 -12.50 4.29
C PHE A 269 6.58 -13.94 4.75
N ILE A 270 7.78 -14.30 5.20
CA ILE A 270 8.08 -15.66 5.69
C ILE A 270 7.15 -16.03 6.85
N ASN A 271 6.93 -15.11 7.79
CA ASN A 271 6.08 -15.36 8.96
C ASN A 271 4.61 -15.46 8.61
N GLY A 272 4.16 -14.76 7.56
CA GLY A 272 2.79 -14.79 7.06
C GLY A 272 2.40 -16.06 6.32
N LEU A 273 3.37 -16.81 5.78
CA LEU A 273 3.12 -18.07 5.08
C LEU A 273 2.57 -19.18 5.99
N ARG A 274 1.81 -20.11 5.38
CA ARG A 274 1.31 -21.31 6.07
C ARG A 274 2.47 -22.13 6.63
N PRO A 275 2.29 -22.80 7.80
CA PRO A 275 3.39 -23.51 8.48
C PRO A 275 4.13 -24.52 7.59
N THR A 276 3.42 -25.22 6.70
CA THR A 276 3.98 -26.22 5.77
C THR A 276 4.94 -25.58 4.75
N VAL A 277 4.52 -24.49 4.11
CA VAL A 277 5.33 -23.74 3.14
C VAL A 277 6.48 -23.04 3.86
N ARG A 278 6.18 -22.36 4.97
CA ARG A 278 7.15 -21.61 5.79
C ARG A 278 8.33 -22.47 6.26
N ALA A 279 8.06 -23.69 6.70
CA ALA A 279 9.11 -24.59 7.19
C ALA A 279 10.11 -24.95 6.08
N LYS A 280 9.62 -25.32 4.88
CA LYS A 280 10.47 -25.61 3.72
C LYS A 280 11.21 -24.35 3.23
N LEU A 281 10.54 -23.20 3.19
CA LEU A 281 11.15 -21.95 2.74
C LEU A 281 12.32 -21.52 3.63
N ARG A 282 12.21 -21.70 4.95
CA ARG A 282 13.31 -21.41 5.89
C ARG A 282 14.55 -22.26 5.65
N VAL A 283 14.41 -23.48 5.12
CA VAL A 283 15.55 -24.33 4.76
C VAL A 283 16.29 -23.77 3.55
N GLN A 284 15.56 -23.21 2.58
CA GLN A 284 16.12 -22.62 1.37
C GLN A 284 16.86 -21.30 1.62
N ARG A 285 16.60 -20.61 2.75
CA ARG A 285 17.26 -19.36 3.17
C ARG A 285 17.26 -18.28 2.08
N PRO A 286 16.07 -17.82 1.62
CA PRO A 286 15.99 -16.74 0.65
C PRO A 286 16.66 -15.46 1.16
N ARG A 287 17.33 -14.72 0.27
CA ARG A 287 18.12 -13.52 0.58
C ARG A 287 17.29 -12.24 0.53
N ASN A 288 16.23 -12.24 -0.28
CA ASN A 288 15.35 -11.09 -0.48
C ASN A 288 13.90 -11.56 -0.67
N ILE A 289 13.00 -10.58 -0.72
CA ILE A 289 11.56 -10.82 -0.82
C ILE A 289 11.16 -11.47 -2.15
N ASP A 290 11.80 -11.10 -3.26
CA ASP A 290 11.49 -11.63 -4.59
C ASP A 290 11.79 -13.13 -4.67
N GLU A 291 13.00 -13.51 -4.23
CA GLU A 291 13.43 -14.91 -4.13
C GLU A 291 12.52 -15.69 -3.16
N ALA A 292 12.15 -15.10 -2.02
CA ALA A 292 11.24 -15.75 -1.08
C ALA A 292 9.86 -16.01 -1.71
N MET A 293 9.35 -15.08 -2.52
CA MET A 293 8.07 -15.22 -3.20
C MET A 293 8.09 -16.32 -4.27
N GLU A 294 9.16 -16.41 -5.05
CA GLU A 294 9.33 -17.46 -6.07
C GLU A 294 9.44 -18.84 -5.42
N ILE A 295 10.36 -19.00 -4.47
CA ILE A 295 10.58 -20.28 -3.79
C ILE A 295 9.32 -20.72 -3.03
N ALA A 296 8.57 -19.80 -2.42
CA ALA A 296 7.33 -20.14 -1.73
C ALA A 296 6.29 -20.74 -2.68
N GLN A 297 6.21 -20.25 -3.92
CA GLN A 297 5.29 -20.77 -4.92
C GLN A 297 5.71 -22.17 -5.38
N ASP A 298 7.00 -22.38 -5.69
CA ASP A 298 7.54 -23.69 -6.07
C ASP A 298 7.30 -24.74 -4.96
N ILE A 299 7.48 -24.34 -3.71
CA ILE A 299 7.20 -25.19 -2.55
C ILE A 299 5.72 -25.58 -2.47
N GLU A 300 4.80 -24.64 -2.71
CA GLU A 300 3.37 -24.93 -2.68
C GLU A 300 2.98 -25.89 -3.81
N GLU A 301 3.53 -25.70 -5.01
CA GLU A 301 3.33 -26.60 -6.15
C GLU A 301 3.85 -28.02 -5.85
N GLU A 302 5.05 -28.14 -5.28
CA GLU A 302 5.63 -29.42 -4.85
C GLU A 302 4.78 -30.11 -3.77
N LEU A 303 4.30 -29.35 -2.78
CA LEU A 303 3.43 -29.87 -1.72
C LEU A 303 2.09 -30.34 -2.28
N ASN A 304 1.48 -29.58 -3.19
CA ASN A 304 0.23 -29.95 -3.85
C ASN A 304 0.39 -31.20 -4.70
N ALA A 305 1.50 -31.30 -5.46
CA ALA A 305 1.83 -32.50 -6.24
C ALA A 305 2.02 -33.73 -5.34
N THR A 306 2.71 -33.58 -4.20
CA THR A 306 2.94 -34.66 -3.24
C THR A 306 1.65 -35.10 -2.53
N THR A 307 0.74 -34.17 -2.24
CA THR A 307 -0.59 -34.51 -1.70
C THR A 307 -1.46 -35.26 -2.70
N HIS A 308 -1.36 -34.94 -4.00
CA HIS A 308 -2.06 -35.68 -5.05
C HIS A 308 -1.43 -37.04 -5.35
N TYR A 309 -0.14 -37.21 -5.08
CA TYR A 309 0.60 -38.47 -5.29
C TYR A 309 0.63 -39.40 -4.07
N ARG A 310 -0.32 -39.27 -3.12
CA ARG A 310 -0.49 -40.25 -2.05
C ARG A 310 -1.58 -41.31 -2.33
N PRO A 311 -1.45 -42.20 -3.34
CA PRO A 311 -2.16 -43.47 -3.32
C PRO A 311 -1.25 -44.64 -2.92
N LYS A 312 -1.85 -45.58 -2.17
CA LYS A 312 -1.46 -46.98 -1.91
C LYS A 312 -0.65 -47.37 -0.68
N VAL A 313 0.13 -46.52 0.01
CA VAL A 313 0.85 -47.03 1.21
C VAL A 313 -0.11 -47.25 2.39
N SER A 314 -1.05 -46.34 2.62
CA SER A 314 -2.10 -46.51 3.64
C SER A 314 -3.07 -47.65 3.31
N GLU A 315 -3.43 -47.85 2.04
CA GLU A 315 -4.24 -49.01 1.61
C GLU A 315 -3.48 -50.34 1.70
N LEU A 316 -2.17 -50.37 1.43
CA LEU A 316 -1.32 -51.56 1.60
C LEU A 316 -1.17 -51.95 3.07
N ILE A 317 -1.07 -50.97 3.97
CA ILE A 317 -0.98 -51.21 5.42
C ILE A 317 -2.34 -51.70 5.95
N ILE A 318 -3.44 -51.01 5.62
CA ILE A 318 -4.80 -51.41 6.04
C ILE A 318 -5.18 -52.78 5.44
N GLY A 319 -4.82 -53.04 4.18
CA GLY A 319 -5.07 -54.31 3.51
C GLY A 319 -4.30 -55.48 4.12
N ARG A 320 -3.03 -55.29 4.51
CA ARG A 320 -2.26 -56.31 5.24
C ARG A 320 -2.82 -56.56 6.64
N GLU A 321 -3.23 -55.52 7.36
CA GLU A 321 -3.81 -55.67 8.70
C GLU A 321 -5.14 -56.44 8.69
N LEU A 322 -6.01 -56.14 7.72
CA LEU A 322 -7.30 -56.84 7.55
C LEU A 322 -7.11 -58.28 7.08
N SER A 323 -6.13 -58.55 6.22
CA SER A 323 -5.79 -59.91 5.78
C SER A 323 -5.25 -60.77 6.94
N ILE A 324 -4.38 -60.21 7.78
CA ILE A 324 -3.88 -60.88 8.99
C ILE A 324 -5.03 -61.18 9.96
N LYS A 325 -5.90 -60.19 10.23
CA LYS A 325 -7.08 -60.37 11.10
C LYS A 325 -8.03 -61.45 10.58
N ARG A 326 -8.26 -61.52 9.26
CA ARG A 326 -9.09 -62.56 8.64
C ARG A 326 -8.47 -63.96 8.78
N SER A 327 -7.16 -64.09 8.52
CA SER A 327 -6.45 -65.37 8.67
C SER A 327 -6.40 -65.89 10.11
N LEU A 328 -6.33 -64.99 11.10
CA LEU A 328 -6.38 -65.35 12.52
C LEU A 328 -7.78 -65.81 12.93
N LEU A 329 -8.82 -65.15 12.43
CA LEU A 329 -10.21 -65.50 12.71
C LEU A 329 -10.56 -66.89 12.15
N GLU A 330 -10.16 -67.20 10.92
CA GLU A 330 -10.37 -68.52 10.29
C GLU A 330 -9.67 -69.66 11.04
N ARG A 331 -8.48 -69.42 11.60
CA ARG A 331 -7.79 -70.43 12.44
C ARG A 331 -8.52 -70.67 13.77
N THR A 332 -9.10 -69.63 14.36
CA THR A 332 -9.85 -69.77 15.63
C THR A 332 -11.22 -70.44 15.45
N THR A 333 -11.87 -70.29 14.30
CA THR A 333 -13.15 -70.97 14.00
C THR A 333 -12.94 -72.44 13.65
N LEU A 334 -11.87 -72.78 12.92
CA LEU A 334 -11.49 -74.18 12.64
C LEU A 334 -11.06 -74.92 13.92
N SER A 335 -10.37 -74.26 14.84
CA SER A 335 -10.01 -74.84 16.13
C SER A 335 -11.22 -75.07 17.06
N LYS A 336 -12.29 -74.29 16.92
CA LYS A 336 -13.53 -74.45 17.70
C LYS A 336 -14.51 -75.46 17.08
N GLY A 337 -14.48 -75.63 15.76
CA GLY A 337 -15.29 -76.63 15.05
C GLY A 337 -14.85 -78.08 15.28
N CYS A 338 -13.58 -78.32 15.66
CA CYS A 338 -13.06 -79.66 15.92
C CYS A 338 -13.43 -80.24 17.32
N VAL A 339 -14.01 -79.42 18.22
CA VAL A 339 -14.31 -79.83 19.60
C VAL A 339 -15.79 -80.22 19.79
N LEU A 340 -16.67 -79.97 18.82
CA LEU A 340 -18.12 -80.25 18.92
C LEU A 340 -18.59 -81.47 18.10
N GLY A 341 -17.68 -82.37 17.74
CA GLY A 341 -17.96 -83.55 16.89
C GLY A 341 -17.56 -84.89 17.52
N ARG A 342 -17.61 -85.01 18.84
CA ARG A 342 -17.55 -86.30 19.55
C ARG A 342 -18.49 -86.24 20.74
N ASP A 343 -19.72 -86.67 20.52
CA ASP A 343 -20.58 -87.30 21.53
C ASP A 343 -21.40 -88.39 20.82
#